data_AF-A0A7Y5EQI2-F1
#
_entry.id   AF-A0A7Y5EQI2-F1
#
_cell.length_a   1.000
_cell.length_b   1.000
_cell.length_c   1.000
_cell.angle_alpha   90.00
_cell.angle_beta   90.00
_cell.angle_gamma   90.00
#
_symmetry.space_group_name_H-M   'P 1'
#
loop_
_entity.id
_entity.type
_entity.pdbx_description
1 polymer ?
#
loop_
_entity_poly.entity_id
_entity_poly.type
_entity_poly.pdbx_seq_one_letter_code
_entity_poly.pdbx_strand_id
1 'polypeptide(L)'
;MSVVMLSNEQVFSVLRTLSARRADLFQIESLIPQLAQAMKAPCSNLADARDALADPYLAFRAMIGHYAFAKRGKDRHEYAALAVEALDDPMPNANEFAALLAGGHAGDRLWQSFAAVCTRHNRKVNEQLNRGVFEGLGDFATEIYQSDGIGNIWTTLLESIMRRGRAEPVYHQIVNIRGIGPKVGSLLLRDMVAIYQMEDRIEPIDYHYLQPVDAWTRKAGPILSSEICEGAPDWIVAGKLAKLCRRNRVSGVRFSQGMQYLAVSEVQNIHLLPAHLERLAT
;
A
#
# COMPACT_ATOMS: atom_id res chain seq x y z
N MET A 1 -29.48 -12.95 -3.47
CA MET A 1 -29.90 -11.87 -2.54
C MET A 1 -29.93 -10.58 -3.33
N SER A 2 -31.04 -9.85 -3.32
CA SER A 2 -31.10 -8.50 -3.90
C SER A 2 -30.11 -7.61 -3.16
N VAL A 3 -29.23 -6.91 -3.88
CA VAL A 3 -28.32 -5.92 -3.28
C VAL A 3 -29.18 -4.73 -2.89
N VAL A 4 -29.35 -4.49 -1.58
CA VAL A 4 -30.01 -3.28 -1.10
C VAL A 4 -29.14 -2.09 -1.47
N MET A 5 -29.65 -1.25 -2.35
CA MET A 5 -29.01 0.00 -2.75
C MET A 5 -29.30 1.06 -1.70
N LEU A 6 -28.26 1.71 -1.19
CA LEU A 6 -28.41 2.83 -0.27
C LEU A 6 -28.91 4.08 -1.01
N SER A 7 -29.70 4.91 -0.34
CA SER A 7 -30.08 6.25 -0.82
C SER A 7 -28.86 7.19 -0.87
N ASN A 8 -28.96 8.33 -1.57
CA ASN A 8 -27.85 9.28 -1.64
C ASN A 8 -27.43 9.82 -0.26
N GLU A 9 -28.38 10.07 0.64
CA GLU A 9 -28.10 10.52 2.01
C GLU A 9 -27.40 9.44 2.83
N GLN A 10 -27.85 8.19 2.68
CA GLN A 10 -27.26 7.01 3.30
C GLN A 10 -25.82 6.80 2.83
N VAL A 11 -25.57 6.87 1.52
CA VAL A 11 -24.23 6.81 0.93
C VAL A 11 -23.35 7.92 1.50
N PHE A 12 -23.85 9.16 1.57
CA PHE A 12 -23.09 10.27 2.14
C PHE A 12 -22.69 10.02 3.60
N SER A 13 -23.60 9.51 4.43
CA SER A 13 -23.31 9.17 5.84
C SER A 13 -22.22 8.10 5.96
N VAL A 14 -22.30 7.03 5.15
CA VAL A 14 -21.29 5.97 5.10
C VAL A 14 -19.93 6.52 4.69
N LEU A 15 -19.87 7.27 3.60
CA LEU A 15 -18.64 7.87 3.09
C LEU A 15 -17.98 8.79 4.11
N ARG A 16 -18.76 9.64 4.79
CA ARG A 16 -18.26 10.54 5.83
C ARG A 16 -17.70 9.77 7.02
N THR A 17 -18.39 8.73 7.47
CA THR A 17 -17.94 7.91 8.61
C THR A 17 -16.64 7.17 8.32
N LEU A 18 -16.54 6.58 7.12
CA LEU A 18 -15.34 5.84 6.70
C LEU A 18 -14.15 6.79 6.48
N SER A 19 -14.35 7.91 5.79
CA SER A 19 -13.28 8.87 5.49
C SER A 19 -12.84 9.72 6.68
N ALA A 20 -13.62 9.79 7.76
CA ALA A 20 -13.26 10.50 8.99
C ALA A 20 -12.70 9.52 10.05
N ARG A 21 -13.51 9.21 11.07
CA ARG A 21 -13.09 8.46 12.26
C ARG A 21 -12.44 7.12 11.93
N ARG A 22 -12.97 6.34 10.99
CA ARG A 22 -12.39 5.02 10.67
C ARG A 22 -11.05 5.12 9.96
N ALA A 23 -10.85 6.16 9.15
CA ALA A 23 -9.53 6.44 8.57
C ALA A 23 -8.51 6.86 9.65
N ASP A 24 -8.91 7.64 10.66
CA ASP A 24 -8.00 7.99 11.77
C ASP A 24 -7.60 6.75 12.59
N LEU A 25 -8.58 5.89 12.91
CA LEU A 25 -8.31 4.63 13.60
C LEU A 25 -7.44 3.70 12.75
N PHE A 26 -7.63 3.65 11.42
CA PHE A 26 -6.73 2.93 10.53
C PHE A 26 -5.29 3.41 10.66
N GLN A 27 -5.06 4.72 10.68
CA GLN A 27 -3.72 5.26 10.75
C GLN A 27 -3.04 4.91 12.08
N ILE A 28 -3.75 5.10 13.19
CA ILE A 28 -3.24 4.91 14.56
C ILE A 28 -3.07 3.43 14.89
N GLU A 29 -4.05 2.59 14.58
CA GLU A 29 -4.10 1.20 15.04
C GLU A 29 -3.52 0.22 14.01
N SER A 30 -3.33 0.64 12.75
CA SER A 30 -2.87 -0.26 11.68
C SER A 30 -1.68 0.27 10.89
N LEU A 31 -1.81 1.41 10.21
CA LEU A 31 -0.77 1.88 9.28
C LEU A 31 0.55 2.19 10.01
N ILE A 32 0.51 3.07 11.01
CA ILE A 32 1.71 3.51 11.74
C ILE A 32 2.37 2.32 12.46
N PRO A 33 1.65 1.47 13.22
CA PRO A 33 2.26 0.31 13.88
C PRO A 33 2.89 -0.68 12.88
N GLN A 34 2.23 -0.95 11.75
CA GLN A 34 2.77 -1.88 10.75
C GLN A 34 4.01 -1.31 10.04
N LEU A 35 4.05 0.00 9.78
CA LEU A 35 5.24 0.65 9.24
C LEU A 35 6.37 0.68 10.27
N ALA A 36 6.08 1.02 11.52
CA ALA A 36 7.04 0.99 12.63
C ALA A 36 7.68 -0.40 12.76
N GLN A 37 6.86 -1.45 12.71
CA GLN A 37 7.32 -2.84 12.75
C GLN A 37 8.20 -3.20 11.55
N ALA A 38 7.77 -2.86 10.32
CA ALA A 38 8.53 -3.18 9.12
C ALA A 38 9.90 -2.47 9.09
N MET A 39 9.91 -1.19 9.46
CA MET A 39 11.12 -0.37 9.53
C MET A 39 11.98 -0.67 10.75
N LYS A 40 11.44 -1.35 11.78
CA LYS A 40 12.09 -1.50 13.09
C LYS A 40 12.45 -0.13 13.70
N ALA A 41 11.57 0.85 13.51
CA ALA A 41 11.74 2.23 13.94
C ALA A 41 10.60 2.64 14.87
N PRO A 42 10.88 3.39 15.96
CA PRO A 42 9.84 3.84 16.87
C PRO A 42 9.00 4.93 16.22
N CYS A 43 7.89 4.55 15.56
CA CYS A 43 6.94 5.50 15.00
C CYS A 43 5.67 5.53 15.86
N SER A 44 5.40 6.68 16.47
CA SER A 44 4.18 6.92 17.26
C SER A 44 3.14 7.72 16.49
N ASN A 45 3.55 8.42 15.44
CA ASN A 45 2.72 9.32 14.65
C ASN A 45 3.21 9.39 13.18
N LEU A 46 2.52 10.18 12.35
CA LEU A 46 2.87 10.33 10.93
C LEU A 46 4.21 11.06 10.71
N ALA A 47 4.61 11.98 11.59
CA ALA A 47 5.89 12.68 11.46
C ALA A 47 7.05 11.71 11.67
N ASP A 48 7.00 10.90 12.74
CA ASP A 48 8.02 9.86 12.99
C ASP A 48 8.13 8.89 11.80
N ALA A 49 6.99 8.51 11.21
CA ALA A 49 6.97 7.66 10.03
C ALA A 49 7.63 8.33 8.81
N ARG A 50 7.38 9.63 8.57
CA ARG A 50 8.03 10.39 7.49
C ARG A 50 9.54 10.49 7.70
N ASP A 51 9.97 10.76 8.92
CA ASP A 51 11.39 10.86 9.27
C ASP A 51 12.10 9.52 9.07
N ALA A 52 11.48 8.42 9.48
CA ALA A 52 12.00 7.08 9.23
C ALA A 52 12.07 6.76 7.73
N LEU A 53 11.05 7.09 6.95
CA LEU A 53 11.01 6.84 5.50
C LEU A 53 11.98 7.73 4.69
N ALA A 54 12.56 8.76 5.30
CA ALA A 54 13.64 9.54 4.68
C ALA A 54 14.98 8.78 4.66
N ASP A 55 15.15 7.76 5.51
CA ASP A 55 16.30 6.86 5.45
C ASP A 55 16.11 5.81 4.35
N PRO A 56 17.06 5.65 3.39
CA PRO A 56 16.92 4.73 2.26
C PRO A 56 16.75 3.27 2.69
N TYR A 57 17.44 2.85 3.75
CA TYR A 57 17.38 1.48 4.25
C TYR A 57 16.05 1.21 4.96
N LEU A 58 15.58 2.12 5.81
CA LEU A 58 14.27 1.99 6.46
C LEU A 58 13.12 2.05 5.43
N ALA A 59 13.23 2.92 4.42
CA ALA A 59 12.28 2.95 3.30
C ALA A 59 12.25 1.60 2.57
N PHE A 60 13.41 1.01 2.26
CA PHE A 60 13.50 -0.29 1.61
C PHE A 60 12.93 -1.43 2.48
N ARG A 61 13.19 -1.39 3.80
CA ARG A 61 12.57 -2.29 4.78
C ARG A 61 11.05 -2.18 4.76
N ALA A 62 10.49 -0.97 4.69
CA ALA A 62 9.04 -0.78 4.58
C ALA A 62 8.50 -1.38 3.27
N MET A 63 9.18 -1.17 2.14
CA MET A 63 8.80 -1.72 0.83
C MET A 63 8.69 -3.25 0.87
N ILE A 64 9.69 -3.93 1.44
CA ILE A 64 9.71 -5.39 1.53
C ILE A 64 8.78 -5.92 2.64
N GLY A 65 8.89 -5.37 3.85
CA GLY A 65 8.21 -5.89 5.04
C GLY A 65 6.72 -5.52 5.13
N HIS A 66 6.28 -4.43 4.52
CA HIS A 66 4.89 -4.00 4.58
C HIS A 66 4.14 -4.21 3.26
N TYR A 67 4.72 -3.78 2.13
CA TYR A 67 4.01 -3.66 0.85
C TYR A 67 4.15 -4.90 -0.04
N ALA A 68 5.37 -5.42 -0.22
CA ALA A 68 5.67 -6.46 -1.22
C ALA A 68 4.81 -7.73 -1.07
N PHE A 69 4.54 -8.14 0.18
CA PHE A 69 3.76 -9.35 0.48
C PHE A 69 2.29 -9.08 0.84
N ALA A 70 1.80 -7.84 0.68
CA ALA A 70 0.44 -7.45 1.08
C ALA A 70 -0.68 -8.29 0.41
N LYS A 71 -0.38 -9.01 -0.68
CA LYS A 71 -1.30 -9.88 -1.42
C LYS A 71 -1.24 -11.36 -1.03
N ARG A 72 -0.37 -11.79 -0.12
CA ARG A 72 -0.15 -13.22 0.19
C ARG A 72 -1.19 -13.87 1.10
N GLY A 73 -2.28 -13.16 1.41
CA GLY A 73 -3.33 -13.67 2.28
C GLY A 73 -2.74 -14.14 3.62
N LYS A 74 -2.98 -15.40 3.97
CA LYS A 74 -2.54 -15.99 5.25
C LYS A 74 -1.02 -16.04 5.44
N ASP A 75 -0.25 -16.15 4.35
CA ASP A 75 1.22 -16.29 4.45
C ASP A 75 1.93 -14.90 4.47
N ARG A 76 1.17 -13.79 4.44
CA ARG A 76 1.72 -12.42 4.37
C ARG A 76 2.75 -12.14 5.45
N HIS A 77 2.38 -12.36 6.72
CA HIS A 77 3.22 -11.98 7.85
C HIS A 77 4.50 -12.81 7.94
N GLU A 78 4.40 -14.10 7.63
CA GLU A 78 5.53 -15.01 7.64
C GLU A 78 6.55 -14.64 6.54
N TYR A 79 6.12 -14.48 5.29
CA TYR A 79 7.05 -14.12 4.21
C TYR A 79 7.62 -12.71 4.38
N ALA A 80 6.82 -11.75 4.89
CA ALA A 80 7.33 -10.43 5.22
C ALA A 80 8.45 -10.50 6.28
N ALA A 81 8.28 -11.29 7.33
CA ALA A 81 9.30 -11.46 8.37
C ALA A 81 10.59 -12.09 7.81
N LEU A 82 10.48 -13.17 7.02
CA LEU A 82 11.63 -13.81 6.37
C LEU A 82 12.35 -12.86 5.39
N ALA A 83 11.60 -12.03 4.68
CA ALA A 83 12.16 -11.08 3.74
C ALA A 83 12.89 -9.91 4.42
N VAL A 84 12.40 -9.47 5.59
CA VAL A 84 13.10 -8.48 6.42
C VAL A 84 14.35 -9.10 7.05
N GLU A 85 14.29 -10.33 7.55
CA GLU A 85 15.49 -11.06 8.04
C GLU A 85 16.55 -11.18 6.95
N ALA A 86 16.15 -11.51 5.71
CA ALA A 86 17.05 -11.59 4.57
C ALA A 86 17.74 -10.27 4.20
N LEU A 87 17.15 -9.13 4.58
CA LEU A 87 17.76 -7.83 4.43
C LEU A 87 18.64 -7.48 5.64
N ASP A 88 18.18 -7.77 6.85
CA ASP A 88 18.82 -7.38 8.11
C ASP A 88 20.11 -8.17 8.39
N ASP A 89 20.11 -9.48 8.13
CA ASP A 89 21.24 -10.35 8.43
C ASP A 89 22.53 -9.93 7.69
N PRO A 90 22.51 -9.66 6.37
CA PRO A 90 23.70 -9.26 5.66
C PRO A 90 23.90 -7.74 5.65
N MET A 91 22.84 -6.94 5.85
CA MET A 91 22.86 -5.48 5.72
C MET A 91 22.07 -4.81 6.85
N PRO A 92 22.61 -4.76 8.06
CA PRO A 92 21.87 -4.29 9.23
C PRO A 92 21.66 -2.77 9.30
N ASN A 93 22.21 -1.98 8.36
CA ASN A 93 22.17 -0.52 8.40
C ASN A 93 22.31 0.12 7.00
N ALA A 94 22.12 1.45 6.94
CA ALA A 94 22.16 2.24 5.71
C ALA A 94 23.51 2.18 4.97
N ASN A 95 24.64 2.06 5.65
CA ASN A 95 25.96 2.02 4.99
C ASN A 95 26.18 0.69 4.25
N GLU A 96 25.83 -0.43 4.88
CA GLU A 96 25.86 -1.77 4.28
C GLU A 96 24.88 -1.84 3.10
N PHE A 97 23.70 -1.24 3.24
CA PHE A 97 22.72 -1.14 2.16
C PHE A 97 23.25 -0.30 0.99
N ALA A 98 23.87 0.86 1.24
CA ALA A 98 24.49 1.67 0.19
C ALA A 98 25.61 0.89 -0.54
N ALA A 99 26.43 0.12 0.19
CA ALA A 99 27.44 -0.75 -0.40
C ALA A 99 26.85 -1.88 -1.26
N LEU A 100 25.69 -2.42 -0.86
CA LEU A 100 24.92 -3.36 -1.68
C LEU A 100 24.54 -2.73 -3.03
N LEU A 101 23.96 -1.53 -3.00
CA LEU A 101 23.49 -0.81 -4.18
C LEU A 101 24.67 -0.40 -5.09
N ALA A 102 25.75 0.11 -4.50
CA ALA A 102 26.96 0.49 -5.23
C ALA A 102 27.58 -0.67 -6.04
N GLY A 103 27.38 -1.91 -5.58
CA GLY A 103 27.86 -3.10 -6.28
C GLY A 103 27.04 -3.50 -7.51
N GLY A 104 25.92 -2.84 -7.83
CA GLY A 104 25.17 -3.05 -9.08
C GLY A 104 24.35 -4.34 -9.19
N HIS A 105 24.42 -5.21 -8.19
CA HIS A 105 23.77 -6.54 -8.18
C HIS A 105 22.92 -6.73 -6.92
N ALA A 106 22.19 -5.69 -6.50
CA ALA A 106 21.39 -5.72 -5.29
C ALA A 106 20.27 -6.76 -5.37
N GLY A 107 19.56 -6.82 -6.49
CA GLY A 107 18.44 -7.74 -6.71
C GLY A 107 18.80 -9.21 -6.49
N ASP A 108 19.85 -9.68 -7.18
CA ASP A 108 20.33 -11.06 -7.07
C ASP A 108 20.83 -11.40 -5.66
N ARG A 109 21.56 -10.48 -5.02
CA ARG A 109 22.08 -10.70 -3.66
C ARG A 109 20.96 -10.76 -2.61
N LEU A 110 19.94 -9.90 -2.73
CA LEU A 110 18.75 -9.95 -1.88
C LEU A 110 17.99 -11.26 -2.07
N TRP A 111 17.85 -11.72 -3.33
CA TRP A 111 17.21 -12.99 -3.63
C TRP A 111 17.95 -14.18 -2.99
N GLN A 112 19.27 -14.23 -3.13
CA GLN A 112 20.10 -15.29 -2.54
C GLN A 112 19.99 -15.31 -1.01
N SER A 113 20.02 -14.14 -0.38
CA SER A 113 19.84 -14.00 1.06
C SER A 113 18.47 -14.55 1.50
N PHE A 114 17.40 -14.18 0.79
CA PHE A 114 16.05 -14.68 1.07
C PHE A 114 15.92 -16.20 0.91
N ALA A 115 16.50 -16.77 -0.15
CA ALA A 115 16.50 -18.21 -0.36
C ALA A 115 17.23 -18.97 0.77
N ALA A 116 18.33 -18.40 1.28
CA ALA A 116 19.08 -18.94 2.40
C ALA A 116 18.26 -18.89 3.71
N VAL A 117 17.60 -17.76 3.99
CA VAL A 117 16.70 -17.60 5.15
C VAL A 117 15.54 -18.60 5.07
N CYS A 118 14.87 -18.72 3.93
CA CYS A 118 13.82 -19.73 3.76
C CYS A 118 14.32 -21.17 4.02
N THR A 119 15.51 -21.51 3.54
CA THR A 119 16.14 -22.82 3.81
C THR A 119 16.35 -23.04 5.30
N ARG A 120 16.88 -22.03 6.00
CA ARG A 120 17.12 -22.07 7.46
C ARG A 120 15.83 -22.29 8.26
N HIS A 121 14.73 -21.68 7.84
CA HIS A 121 13.41 -21.81 8.47
C HIS A 121 12.57 -22.98 7.94
N ASN A 122 13.15 -23.88 7.13
CA ASN A 122 12.45 -24.99 6.48
C ASN A 122 11.16 -24.54 5.74
N ARG A 123 11.24 -23.38 5.09
CA ARG A 123 10.13 -22.77 4.35
C ARG A 123 10.37 -22.83 2.85
N LYS A 124 9.33 -23.15 2.09
CA LYS A 124 9.42 -23.20 0.63
C LYS A 124 9.64 -21.80 0.04
N VAL A 125 10.72 -21.65 -0.71
CA VAL A 125 11.15 -20.38 -1.32
C VAL A 125 10.15 -19.82 -2.34
N ASN A 126 9.38 -20.66 -3.05
CA ASN A 126 8.41 -20.25 -4.07
C ASN A 126 8.96 -19.22 -5.09
N GLU A 127 10.05 -19.58 -5.76
CA GLU A 127 10.81 -18.72 -6.68
C GLU A 127 9.95 -17.93 -7.67
N GLN A 128 9.04 -18.60 -8.38
CA GLN A 128 8.16 -17.96 -9.37
C GLN A 128 7.36 -16.77 -8.79
N LEU A 129 7.05 -16.79 -7.50
CA LEU A 129 6.26 -15.76 -6.86
C LEU A 129 7.14 -14.71 -6.15
N ASN A 130 8.32 -15.10 -5.67
CA ASN A 130 9.14 -14.29 -4.76
C ASN A 130 10.35 -13.63 -5.43
N ARG A 131 11.00 -14.30 -6.39
CA ARG A 131 12.25 -13.82 -6.99
C ARG A 131 12.10 -12.45 -7.63
N GLY A 132 11.01 -12.29 -8.39
CA GLY A 132 10.72 -11.03 -9.06
C GLY A 132 10.59 -9.84 -8.12
N VAL A 133 10.14 -10.04 -6.86
CA VAL A 133 10.02 -8.98 -5.87
C VAL A 133 11.39 -8.47 -5.42
N PHE A 134 12.31 -9.37 -5.09
CA PHE A 134 13.64 -9.01 -4.61
C PHE A 134 14.50 -8.41 -5.72
N GLU A 135 14.49 -9.05 -6.90
CA GLU A 135 15.16 -8.50 -8.08
C GLU A 135 14.58 -7.13 -8.44
N GLY A 136 13.25 -7.02 -8.58
CA GLY A 136 12.60 -5.77 -8.96
C GLY A 136 12.90 -4.62 -8.00
N LEU A 137 12.71 -4.82 -6.70
CA LEU A 137 12.98 -3.76 -5.72
C LEU A 137 14.47 -3.42 -5.63
N GLY A 138 15.36 -4.43 -5.60
CA GLY A 138 16.80 -4.23 -5.53
C GLY A 138 17.36 -3.51 -6.76
N ASP A 139 16.92 -3.89 -7.95
CA ASP A 139 17.33 -3.26 -9.22
C ASP A 139 16.82 -1.81 -9.27
N PHE A 140 15.58 -1.56 -8.84
CA PHE A 140 15.02 -0.22 -8.81
C PHE A 140 15.73 0.71 -7.81
N ALA A 141 16.05 0.23 -6.60
CA ALA A 141 16.87 0.99 -5.65
C ALA A 141 18.29 1.25 -6.19
N THR A 142 18.87 0.28 -6.91
CA THR A 142 20.18 0.41 -7.53
C THR A 142 20.18 1.47 -8.63
N GLU A 143 19.15 1.50 -9.49
CA GLU A 143 18.99 2.51 -10.53
C GLU A 143 18.90 3.92 -9.92
N ILE A 144 18.11 4.08 -8.85
CA ILE A 144 18.03 5.35 -8.12
C ILE A 144 19.41 5.73 -7.55
N TYR A 145 20.07 4.81 -6.88
CA TYR A 145 21.39 5.04 -6.29
C TYR A 145 22.45 5.43 -7.33
N GLN A 146 22.42 4.84 -8.53
CA GLN A 146 23.31 5.23 -9.62
C GLN A 146 23.05 6.66 -10.12
N SER A 147 21.83 7.17 -9.94
CA SER A 147 21.43 8.53 -10.32
C SER A 147 21.74 9.56 -9.23
N ASP A 148 21.51 9.24 -7.95
CA ASP A 148 21.55 10.22 -6.85
C ASP A 148 22.55 9.92 -5.71
N GLY A 149 23.14 8.73 -5.68
CA GLY A 149 24.04 8.27 -4.62
C GLY A 149 23.35 7.91 -3.29
N ILE A 150 22.01 7.90 -3.23
CA ILE A 150 21.19 7.66 -2.03
C ILE A 150 20.36 6.38 -2.18
N GLY A 151 19.68 6.19 -3.31
CA GLY A 151 18.88 4.97 -3.55
C GLY A 151 17.57 4.90 -2.76
N ASN A 152 17.04 6.03 -2.28
CA ASN A 152 15.78 6.04 -1.52
C ASN A 152 14.57 5.98 -2.46
N ILE A 153 13.97 4.78 -2.58
CA ILE A 153 12.75 4.53 -3.35
C ILE A 153 11.61 5.48 -2.92
N TRP A 154 11.40 5.65 -1.62
CA TRP A 154 10.24 6.34 -1.10
C TRP A 154 10.28 7.84 -1.41
N THR A 155 11.39 8.51 -1.09
CA THR A 155 11.55 9.95 -1.36
C THR A 155 11.58 10.23 -2.85
N THR A 156 12.21 9.37 -3.66
CA THR A 156 12.22 9.51 -5.13
C THR A 156 10.81 9.52 -5.72
N LEU A 157 9.96 8.58 -5.30
CA LEU A 157 8.57 8.50 -5.76
C LEU A 157 7.75 9.69 -5.25
N LEU A 158 7.91 10.07 -3.98
CA LEU A 158 7.23 11.22 -3.37
C LEU A 158 7.56 12.54 -4.10
N GLU A 159 8.84 12.81 -4.34
CA GLU A 159 9.30 14.00 -5.06
C GLU A 159 8.74 14.06 -6.49
N SER A 160 8.61 12.90 -7.14
CA SER A 160 7.98 12.80 -8.46
C SER A 160 6.51 13.23 -8.42
N ILE A 161 5.75 12.80 -7.40
CA ILE A 161 4.36 13.24 -7.19
C ILE A 161 4.32 14.75 -6.92
N MET A 162 5.12 15.22 -5.95
CA MET A 162 5.10 16.63 -5.51
C MET A 162 5.46 17.60 -6.63
N ARG A 163 6.43 17.24 -7.48
CA ARG A 163 6.86 18.08 -8.61
C ARG A 163 5.83 18.14 -9.73
N ARG A 164 5.07 17.07 -9.95
CA ARG A 164 4.16 16.95 -11.11
C ARG A 164 2.70 17.23 -10.76
N GLY A 165 2.30 17.08 -9.49
CA GLY A 165 0.89 17.02 -9.09
C GLY A 165 0.14 15.83 -9.69
N ARG A 166 0.86 14.81 -10.16
CA ARG A 166 0.31 13.65 -10.89
C ARG A 166 0.75 12.35 -10.21
N ALA A 167 -0.19 11.44 -9.98
CA ALA A 167 0.10 10.10 -9.49
C ALA A 167 0.28 9.07 -10.62
N GLU A 168 -0.27 9.33 -11.82
CA GLU A 168 -0.21 8.40 -12.96
C GLU A 168 1.24 7.97 -13.32
N PRO A 169 2.20 8.89 -13.53
CA PRO A 169 3.56 8.48 -13.93
C PRO A 169 4.25 7.64 -12.84
N VAL A 170 4.00 8.00 -11.58
CA VAL A 170 4.57 7.32 -10.41
C VAL A 170 3.95 5.94 -10.22
N TYR A 171 2.64 5.82 -10.45
CA TYR A 171 1.95 4.53 -10.48
C TYR A 171 2.57 3.61 -11.53
N HIS A 172 2.77 4.09 -12.76
CA HIS A 172 3.39 3.31 -13.83
C HIS A 172 4.83 2.90 -13.50
N GLN A 173 5.61 3.79 -12.89
CA GLN A 173 6.94 3.47 -12.39
C GLN A 173 6.88 2.32 -11.36
N ILE A 174 5.97 2.39 -10.39
CA ILE A 174 5.83 1.37 -9.34
C ILE A 174 5.40 0.01 -9.91
N VAL A 175 4.39 -0.04 -10.78
CA VAL A 175 3.88 -1.33 -11.30
C VAL A 175 4.78 -1.99 -12.34
N ASN A 176 5.76 -1.23 -12.87
CA ASN A 176 6.81 -1.78 -13.71
C ASN A 176 7.93 -2.44 -12.89
N ILE A 177 7.99 -2.19 -11.57
CA ILE A 177 8.88 -2.94 -10.68
C ILE A 177 8.43 -4.39 -10.67
N ARG A 178 9.34 -5.30 -11.05
CA ARG A 178 9.08 -6.74 -11.10
C ARG A 178 8.52 -7.20 -9.74
N GLY A 179 7.49 -8.05 -9.77
CA GLY A 179 6.83 -8.54 -8.56
C GLY A 179 5.84 -7.56 -7.91
N ILE A 180 5.79 -6.29 -8.30
CA ILE A 180 4.85 -5.29 -7.76
C ILE A 180 3.68 -5.09 -8.72
N GLY A 181 2.52 -5.68 -8.39
CA GLY A 181 1.32 -5.56 -9.23
C GLY A 181 0.43 -4.36 -8.88
N PRO A 182 -0.56 -4.02 -9.74
CA PRO A 182 -1.48 -2.88 -9.62
C PRO A 182 -1.98 -2.54 -8.22
N LYS A 183 -2.63 -3.48 -7.53
CA LYS A 183 -3.14 -3.26 -6.17
C LYS A 183 -2.05 -2.90 -5.14
N VAL A 184 -0.82 -3.43 -5.25
CA VAL A 184 0.28 -3.01 -4.35
C VAL A 184 0.74 -1.60 -4.71
N GLY A 185 0.83 -1.27 -6.00
CA GLY A 185 1.14 0.09 -6.45
C GLY A 185 0.13 1.12 -5.93
N SER A 186 -1.16 0.85 -6.05
CA SER A 186 -2.20 1.73 -5.49
C SER A 186 -2.19 1.80 -3.97
N LEU A 187 -1.87 0.69 -3.29
CA LEU A 187 -1.74 0.66 -1.83
C LEU A 187 -0.58 1.55 -1.37
N LEU A 188 0.58 1.42 -2.01
CA LEU A 188 1.76 2.24 -1.73
C LEU A 188 1.46 3.73 -1.95
N LEU A 189 0.88 4.09 -3.10
CA LEU A 189 0.53 5.47 -3.39
C LEU A 189 -0.50 6.04 -2.43
N ARG A 190 -1.56 5.28 -2.10
CA ARG A 190 -2.57 5.69 -1.12
C ARG A 190 -1.91 6.04 0.21
N ASP A 191 -1.05 5.16 0.72
CA ASP A 191 -0.42 5.36 2.02
C ASP A 191 0.60 6.49 1.99
N MET A 192 1.37 6.63 0.91
CA MET A 192 2.25 7.78 0.72
C MET A 192 1.47 9.10 0.72
N VAL A 193 0.36 9.17 -0.02
CA VAL A 193 -0.50 10.36 -0.06
C VAL A 193 -1.12 10.66 1.31
N ALA A 194 -1.54 9.63 2.04
CA ALA A 194 -2.09 9.78 3.39
C ALA A 194 -1.03 10.26 4.39
N ILE A 195 0.15 9.64 4.37
CA ILE A 195 1.27 9.96 5.27
C ILE A 195 1.69 11.41 5.07
N TYR A 196 1.78 11.90 3.84
CA TYR A 196 2.19 13.28 3.55
C TYR A 196 1.02 14.26 3.41
N GLN A 197 -0.22 13.80 3.61
CA GLN A 197 -1.45 14.62 3.54
C GLN A 197 -1.52 15.48 2.28
N MET A 198 -1.31 14.86 1.11
CA MET A 198 -1.13 15.59 -0.16
C MET A 198 -2.18 15.26 -1.23
N GLU A 199 -3.32 14.66 -0.85
CA GLU A 199 -4.37 14.29 -1.82
C GLU A 199 -4.90 15.52 -2.58
N ASP A 200 -5.03 16.66 -1.90
CA ASP A 200 -5.45 17.94 -2.45
C ASP A 200 -4.44 18.58 -3.42
N ARG A 201 -3.20 18.06 -3.46
CA ARG A 201 -2.13 18.47 -4.38
C ARG A 201 -2.03 17.59 -5.61
N ILE A 202 -2.90 16.58 -5.74
CA ILE A 202 -2.91 15.64 -6.86
C ILE A 202 -4.09 15.97 -7.77
N GLU A 203 -3.86 15.92 -9.07
CA GLU A 203 -4.91 16.11 -10.07
C GLU A 203 -6.06 15.10 -9.86
N PRO A 204 -7.33 15.55 -9.77
CA PRO A 204 -8.47 14.67 -9.51
C PRO A 204 -8.70 13.55 -10.54
N ILE A 205 -8.11 13.67 -11.73
CA ILE A 205 -8.13 12.60 -12.75
C ILE A 205 -7.34 11.37 -12.30
N ASP A 206 -6.31 11.55 -11.47
CA ASP A 206 -5.41 10.50 -11.01
C ASP A 206 -5.86 9.82 -9.71
N TYR A 207 -6.93 10.28 -9.07
CA TYR A 207 -7.39 9.74 -7.78
C TYR A 207 -7.68 8.23 -7.82
N HIS A 208 -8.00 7.69 -9.00
CA HIS A 208 -8.24 6.27 -9.17
C HIS A 208 -6.98 5.41 -8.96
N TYR A 209 -5.78 5.95 -9.20
CA TYR A 209 -4.52 5.27 -8.88
C TYR A 209 -4.29 5.13 -7.38
N LEU A 210 -4.96 5.95 -6.56
CA LEU A 210 -4.88 5.94 -5.09
C LEU A 210 -5.91 5.00 -4.44
N GLN A 211 -6.68 4.23 -5.23
CA GLN A 211 -7.73 3.34 -4.74
C GLN A 211 -7.34 1.87 -4.93
N PRO A 212 -6.65 1.24 -3.95
CA PRO A 212 -6.43 -0.20 -4.00
C PRO A 212 -7.77 -0.95 -3.94
N VAL A 213 -8.12 -1.64 -5.01
CA VAL A 213 -9.35 -2.44 -5.07
C VAL A 213 -9.07 -3.86 -4.60
N ASP A 214 -9.75 -4.25 -3.51
CA ASP A 214 -9.70 -5.58 -2.93
C ASP A 214 -11.10 -6.20 -2.82
N ALA A 215 -11.22 -7.38 -2.20
CA ALA A 215 -12.49 -8.08 -2.08
C ALA A 215 -13.55 -7.22 -1.36
N TRP A 216 -13.17 -6.49 -0.32
CA TRP A 216 -14.06 -5.61 0.45
C TRP A 216 -14.54 -4.43 -0.37
N THR A 217 -13.62 -3.78 -1.07
CA THR A 217 -13.92 -2.66 -1.97
C THR A 217 -14.83 -3.10 -3.12
N ARG A 218 -14.56 -4.27 -3.72
CA ARG A 218 -15.41 -4.88 -4.75
C ARG A 218 -16.81 -5.18 -4.24
N LYS A 219 -16.94 -5.64 -2.99
CA LYS A 219 -18.24 -5.94 -2.38
C LYS A 219 -19.01 -4.68 -2.01
N ALA A 220 -18.33 -3.64 -1.53
CA ALA A 220 -18.93 -2.36 -1.16
C ALA A 220 -19.34 -1.53 -2.37
N GLY A 221 -18.57 -1.57 -3.47
CA GLY A 221 -18.77 -0.71 -4.65
C GLY A 221 -20.22 -0.67 -5.15
N PRO A 222 -20.83 -1.81 -5.51
CA PRO A 222 -22.22 -1.86 -5.97
C PRO A 222 -23.25 -1.38 -4.94
N ILE A 223 -22.97 -1.48 -3.63
CA ILE A 223 -23.87 -1.01 -2.57
C ILE A 223 -23.85 0.52 -2.48
N LEU A 224 -22.66 1.11 -2.71
CA LEU A 224 -22.42 2.55 -2.59
C LEU A 224 -22.69 3.33 -3.89
N SER A 225 -22.71 2.65 -5.04
CA SER A 225 -22.88 3.31 -6.34
C SER A 225 -23.49 2.37 -7.36
N SER A 226 -24.61 2.80 -7.96
CA SER A 226 -25.26 2.10 -9.07
C SER A 226 -24.43 2.12 -10.35
N GLU A 227 -23.41 2.98 -10.43
CA GLU A 227 -22.47 3.02 -11.56
C GLU A 227 -21.45 1.86 -11.52
N ILE A 228 -21.47 1.00 -10.49
CA ILE A 228 -20.54 -0.13 -10.31
C ILE A 228 -21.31 -1.45 -10.40
N CYS A 229 -21.05 -2.20 -11.47
CA CYS A 229 -21.65 -3.53 -11.68
C CYS A 229 -20.77 -4.65 -11.12
N GLU A 230 -21.39 -5.80 -10.84
CA GLU A 230 -20.67 -7.03 -10.55
C GLU A 230 -19.77 -7.42 -11.75
N GLY A 231 -18.56 -7.90 -11.46
CA GLY A 231 -17.58 -8.24 -12.50
C GLY A 231 -16.85 -7.05 -13.14
N ALA A 232 -17.12 -5.81 -12.73
CA ALA A 232 -16.39 -4.65 -13.23
C ALA A 232 -14.86 -4.80 -13.01
N PRO A 233 -14.03 -4.42 -14.01
CA PRO A 233 -12.58 -4.31 -13.83
C PRO A 233 -12.20 -3.40 -12.66
N ASP A 234 -11.10 -3.70 -11.98
CA ASP A 234 -10.64 -2.95 -10.80
C ASP A 234 -10.49 -1.45 -11.06
N TRP A 235 -9.95 -1.07 -12.22
CA TRP A 235 -9.75 0.34 -12.57
C TRP A 235 -11.09 1.09 -12.73
N ILE A 236 -12.17 0.41 -13.15
CA ILE A 236 -13.51 1.00 -13.19
C ILE A 236 -14.03 1.20 -11.75
N VAL A 237 -13.92 0.17 -10.90
CA VAL A 237 -14.34 0.26 -9.49
C VAL A 237 -13.60 1.42 -8.79
N ALA A 238 -12.28 1.48 -8.93
CA ALA A 238 -11.43 2.55 -8.41
C ALA A 238 -11.89 3.94 -8.90
N GLY A 239 -12.08 4.12 -10.21
CA GLY A 239 -12.49 5.39 -10.79
C GLY A 239 -13.88 5.84 -10.33
N LYS A 240 -14.84 4.91 -10.24
CA LYS A 240 -16.20 5.20 -9.77
C LYS A 240 -16.23 5.55 -8.29
N LEU A 241 -15.47 4.85 -7.45
CA LEU A 241 -15.36 5.18 -6.02
C LEU A 241 -14.63 6.50 -5.78
N ALA A 242 -13.55 6.77 -6.51
CA ALA A 242 -12.86 8.06 -6.45
C ALA A 242 -13.80 9.22 -6.86
N LYS A 243 -14.54 9.04 -7.95
CA LYS A 243 -15.57 9.99 -8.41
C LYS A 243 -16.67 10.18 -7.36
N LEU A 244 -17.14 9.10 -6.73
CA LEU A 244 -18.16 9.13 -5.69
C LEU A 244 -17.68 9.93 -4.47
N CYS A 245 -16.47 9.67 -3.97
CA CYS A 245 -15.88 10.39 -2.86
C CYS A 245 -15.77 11.89 -3.17
N ARG A 246 -15.25 12.25 -4.34
CA ARG A 246 -15.12 13.64 -4.79
C ARG A 246 -16.46 14.37 -4.85
N ARG A 247 -17.49 13.74 -5.43
CA ARG A 247 -18.86 14.32 -5.50
C ARG A 247 -19.44 14.60 -4.11
N ASN A 248 -19.08 13.77 -3.13
CA ASN A 248 -19.51 13.91 -1.74
C ASN A 248 -18.53 14.73 -0.88
N ARG A 249 -17.52 15.36 -1.48
CA ARG A 249 -16.50 16.19 -0.80
C ARG A 249 -15.80 15.47 0.35
N VAL A 250 -15.54 14.17 0.19
CA VAL A 250 -14.72 13.38 1.10
C VAL A 250 -13.44 12.93 0.42
N SER A 251 -12.40 12.70 1.23
CA SER A 251 -11.12 12.14 0.77
C SER A 251 -11.30 10.69 0.31
N GLY A 252 -10.87 10.38 -0.92
CA GLY A 252 -10.88 9.02 -1.45
C GLY A 252 -9.81 8.17 -0.78
N VAL A 253 -8.64 8.76 -0.52
CA VAL A 253 -7.54 8.11 0.23
C VAL A 253 -8.00 7.66 1.60
N ARG A 254 -8.63 8.55 2.37
CA ARG A 254 -9.14 8.25 3.70
C ARG A 254 -10.33 7.31 3.66
N PHE A 255 -11.23 7.42 2.68
CA PHE A 255 -12.28 6.42 2.47
C PHE A 255 -11.70 5.01 2.31
N SER A 256 -10.65 4.84 1.47
CA SER A 256 -9.99 3.55 1.28
C SER A 256 -9.38 3.02 2.58
N GLN A 257 -8.77 3.88 3.40
CA GLN A 257 -8.24 3.52 4.72
C GLN A 257 -9.36 3.10 5.68
N GLY A 258 -10.47 3.84 5.74
CA GLY A 258 -11.63 3.50 6.56
C GLY A 258 -12.28 2.17 6.16
N MET A 259 -12.37 1.90 4.86
CA MET A 259 -12.82 0.60 4.35
C MET A 259 -11.91 -0.54 4.80
N GLN A 260 -10.58 -0.32 4.78
CA GLN A 260 -9.63 -1.31 5.24
C GLN A 260 -9.74 -1.55 6.75
N TYR A 261 -9.91 -0.49 7.55
CA TYR A 261 -10.13 -0.63 9.00
C TYR A 261 -11.40 -1.43 9.30
N LEU A 262 -12.50 -1.10 8.64
CA LEU A 262 -13.75 -1.84 8.77
C LEU A 262 -13.56 -3.33 8.47
N ALA A 263 -12.80 -3.64 7.40
CA ALA A 263 -12.52 -5.01 7.00
C ALA A 263 -11.73 -5.80 8.05
N VAL A 264 -10.67 -5.21 8.61
CA VAL A 264 -9.71 -5.93 9.49
C VAL A 264 -10.08 -5.88 10.97
N SER A 265 -10.75 -4.81 11.42
CA SER A 265 -11.00 -4.56 12.85
C SER A 265 -12.45 -4.79 13.27
N GLU A 266 -13.43 -4.58 12.38
CA GLU A 266 -14.85 -4.52 12.81
C GLU A 266 -15.73 -5.62 12.24
N VAL A 267 -15.62 -5.86 10.94
CA VAL A 267 -16.52 -6.80 10.27
C VAL A 267 -15.90 -8.17 10.20
N GLN A 268 -14.66 -8.28 9.72
CA GLN A 268 -13.85 -9.51 9.57
C GLN A 268 -14.46 -10.63 8.70
N ASN A 269 -15.78 -10.66 8.53
CA ASN A 269 -16.55 -11.54 7.66
C ASN A 269 -17.25 -10.73 6.57
N ILE A 270 -16.76 -10.84 5.34
CA ILE A 270 -17.23 -10.07 4.19
C ILE A 270 -18.74 -10.22 3.90
N HIS A 271 -19.37 -11.30 4.34
CA HIS A 271 -20.82 -11.51 4.16
C HIS A 271 -21.67 -10.60 5.03
N LEU A 272 -21.10 -10.07 6.13
CA LEU A 272 -21.77 -9.12 7.03
C LEU A 272 -21.60 -7.66 6.59
N LEU A 273 -20.81 -7.40 5.55
CA LEU A 273 -20.53 -6.06 5.06
C LEU A 273 -21.80 -5.26 4.71
N PRO A 274 -22.79 -5.79 3.95
CA PRO A 274 -23.97 -5.01 3.59
C PRO A 274 -24.75 -4.49 4.81
N ALA A 275 -25.07 -5.39 5.75
CA ALA A 275 -25.76 -5.02 6.98
C ALA A 275 -24.95 -4.03 7.84
N HIS A 276 -23.61 -4.11 7.80
CA HIS A 276 -22.78 -3.15 8.50
C HIS A 276 -22.81 -1.77 7.83
N LEU A 277 -22.75 -1.69 6.49
CA LEU A 277 -22.87 -0.42 5.76
C LEU A 277 -24.24 0.23 5.98
N GLU A 278 -25.32 -0.55 6.03
CA GLU A 278 -26.66 -0.05 6.38
C GLU A 278 -26.71 0.57 7.78
N ARG A 279 -26.03 -0.01 8.77
CA ARG A 279 -25.93 0.58 10.12
C ARG A 279 -25.08 1.85 10.17
N LEU A 280 -24.09 2.00 9.29
CA LEU A 280 -23.33 3.25 9.17
C LEU A 280 -24.12 4.35 8.45
N ALA A 281 -25.20 3.98 7.75
CA ALA A 281 -26.04 4.89 7.00
C ALA A 281 -27.11 5.58 7.85
N THR A 282 -27.37 5.09 9.07
CA THR A 282 -28.29 5.66 10.07
C THR A 282 -27.55 6.59 11.03
#